data_AF-Q0PYA8-F1
#
_entry.id   AF-Q0PYA8-F1
#
_cell.length_a   1.000
_cell.length_b   1.000
_cell.length_c   1.000
_cell.angle_alpha   90.00
_cell.angle_beta   90.00
_cell.angle_gamma   90.00
#
_symmetry.space_group_name_H-M   'P 1'
#
loop_
_entity.id
_entity.type
_entity.pdbx_description
1 polymer ?
#
loop_
_entity_poly.entity_id
_entity_poly.type
_entity_poly.pdbx_seq_one_letter_code
_entity_poly.pdbx_strand_id
1 'polypeptide(L)'
;MVLPRDGLKNDKGEPLKYDRVYYIGENDFYVPRDENGAFKEYESAGDAYADMLPVMRGLVPTHVVFNGAKGSLTGDNAMQARVGETVLIVHSQANRDTRPHLIGGHGDYVWATGKF
;
A
#
# COMPACT_ATOMS: atom_id res chain seq x y z
N MET A 1 1.90 12.57 -4.57
CA MET A 1 1.95 12.64 -6.05
C MET A 1 1.76 14.10 -6.44
N VAL A 2 2.60 14.65 -7.33
CA VAL A 2 2.40 16.00 -7.88
C VAL A 2 2.45 15.88 -9.40
N LEU A 3 1.37 16.26 -10.08
CA LEU A 3 1.27 16.11 -11.53
C LEU A 3 2.06 17.20 -12.27
N PRO A 4 2.81 16.87 -13.33
CA PRO A 4 3.28 17.85 -14.30
C PRO A 4 2.11 18.67 -14.85
N ARG A 5 2.36 19.93 -15.19
CA ARG A 5 1.33 20.84 -15.70
C ARG A 5 0.60 20.30 -16.93
N ASP A 6 1.30 19.53 -17.77
CA ASP A 6 0.76 18.95 -19.01
C ASP A 6 0.33 17.48 -18.86
N GLY A 7 0.27 16.96 -17.62
CA GLY A 7 -0.08 15.56 -17.34
C GLY A 7 1.08 14.56 -17.50
N LEU A 8 0.77 13.28 -17.33
CA LEU A 8 1.73 12.19 -17.45
C LEU A 8 2.15 11.98 -18.92
N LYS A 9 3.40 11.58 -19.13
CA LYS A 9 3.95 11.26 -20.46
C LYS A 9 4.73 9.96 -20.40
N ASN A 10 4.72 9.18 -21.48
CA ASN A 10 5.56 7.98 -21.59
C ASN A 10 7.04 8.34 -21.86
N ASP A 11 7.87 7.32 -22.07
CA ASP A 11 9.29 7.43 -22.39
C ASP A 11 9.58 8.20 -23.70
N LYS A 12 8.60 8.27 -24.61
CA LYS A 12 8.68 9.03 -25.87
C LYS A 12 8.14 10.46 -25.75
N GLY A 13 7.64 10.85 -24.59
CA GLY A 13 7.02 12.15 -24.36
C GLY A 13 5.56 12.25 -24.82
N GLU A 14 4.93 11.13 -25.19
CA GLU A 14 3.53 11.08 -25.62
C GLU A 14 2.59 11.14 -24.40
N PRO A 15 1.46 11.86 -24.45
CA PRO A 15 0.55 11.98 -23.32
C PRO A 15 -0.05 10.64 -22.88
N LEU A 16 -0.02 10.38 -21.58
CA LEU A 16 -0.70 9.24 -20.94
C LEU A 16 -1.89 9.75 -20.12
N LYS A 17 -3.08 9.24 -20.44
CA LYS A 17 -4.33 9.53 -19.74
C LYS A 17 -4.79 8.29 -18.99
N TYR A 18 -5.34 8.50 -17.81
CA TYR A 18 -6.03 7.48 -17.04
C TYR A 18 -7.48 7.91 -16.85
N ASP A 19 -8.38 6.94 -16.85
CA ASP A 19 -9.82 7.14 -16.63
C ASP A 19 -10.16 7.08 -15.14
N ARG A 20 -9.35 6.32 -14.37
CA ARG A 20 -9.49 6.14 -12.93
C ARG A 20 -8.15 6.12 -12.23
N VAL A 21 -8.16 6.59 -10.98
CA VAL A 21 -7.01 6.49 -10.08
C VAL A 21 -7.41 5.82 -8.77
N TYR A 22 -6.57 4.91 -8.30
CA TYR A 22 -6.63 4.35 -6.94
C TYR A 22 -5.36 4.70 -6.18
N TYR A 23 -5.50 4.88 -4.87
CA TYR A 23 -4.39 5.00 -3.94
C TYR A 23 -4.41 3.84 -2.94
N ILE A 24 -3.31 3.10 -2.90
CA ILE A 24 -3.10 1.95 -2.03
C ILE A 24 -1.98 2.32 -1.06
N GLY A 25 -2.34 2.45 0.21
CA GLY A 25 -1.37 2.54 1.30
C GLY A 25 -1.10 1.15 1.85
N GLU A 26 0.15 0.71 1.78
CA GLU A 26 0.59 -0.52 2.44
C GLU A 26 1.23 -0.19 3.78
N ASN A 27 0.83 -0.93 4.82
CA ASN A 27 1.32 -0.76 6.18
C ASN A 27 1.84 -2.08 6.75
N ASP A 28 3.04 -2.03 7.32
CA ASP A 28 3.65 -3.08 8.12
C ASP A 28 3.42 -2.82 9.63
N PHE A 29 2.60 -3.66 10.26
CA PHE A 29 2.24 -3.54 11.68
C PHE A 29 3.04 -4.51 12.56
N TYR A 30 3.40 -4.02 13.74
CA TYR A 30 4.18 -4.73 14.75
C TYR A 30 3.38 -4.83 16.06
N VAL A 31 2.38 -5.71 16.07
CA VAL A 31 1.46 -5.89 17.20
C VAL A 31 2.02 -6.92 18.19
N PRO A 32 2.27 -6.55 19.46
CA PRO A 32 2.80 -7.48 20.46
C PRO A 32 1.84 -8.61 20.81
N ARG A 33 2.38 -9.74 21.29
CA ARG A 33 1.62 -10.90 21.77
C ARG A 33 1.87 -11.13 23.26
N ASP A 34 0.89 -11.73 23.94
CA ASP A 34 1.02 -12.20 25.31
C ASP A 34 1.75 -13.55 25.38
N GLU A 35 1.91 -14.09 26.60
CA GLU A 35 2.58 -15.37 26.86
C GLU A 35 1.86 -16.57 26.21
N ASN A 36 0.57 -16.44 25.91
CA ASN A 36 -0.24 -17.46 25.24
C ASN A 36 -0.24 -17.31 23.71
N GLY A 37 0.41 -16.27 23.18
CA GLY A 37 0.50 -15.97 21.77
C GLY A 37 -0.69 -15.17 21.19
N ALA A 38 -1.63 -14.71 22.02
CA ALA A 38 -2.71 -13.81 21.59
C ALA A 38 -2.18 -12.38 21.42
N PHE A 39 -2.71 -11.62 20.46
CA PHE A 39 -2.33 -10.20 20.29
C PHE A 39 -2.85 -9.37 21.48
N LYS A 40 -2.00 -8.48 22.00
CA LYS A 40 -2.33 -7.64 23.15
C LYS A 40 -3.20 -6.45 22.74
N GLU A 41 -4.14 -6.10 23.60
CA GLU A 41 -4.91 -4.84 23.53
C GLU A 41 -4.40 -3.87 24.60
N TYR A 42 -4.57 -2.58 24.36
CA TYR A 42 -4.06 -1.49 25.20
C TYR A 42 -5.12 -0.41 25.36
N GLU A 43 -5.21 0.22 26.53
CA GLU A 43 -6.20 1.28 26.81
C GLU A 43 -5.85 2.58 26.07
N SER A 44 -4.56 2.87 25.90
CA SER A 44 -4.08 4.02 25.14
C SER A 44 -2.91 3.65 24.22
N ALA A 45 -2.63 4.54 23.26
CA ALA A 45 -1.46 4.38 22.37
C ALA A 45 -0.12 4.42 23.14
N GLY A 46 -0.06 5.12 24.28
CA GLY A 46 1.15 5.22 25.10
C GLY A 46 1.50 3.91 25.79
N ASP A 47 0.50 3.16 26.24
CA ASP A 47 0.68 1.90 26.97
C ASP A 47 1.32 0.82 26.08
N ALA A 48 1.09 0.88 24.77
CA ALA A 48 1.65 -0.06 23.81
C ALA A 48 3.13 0.19 23.48
N TYR A 49 3.67 1.38 23.78
CA TYR A 49 4.96 1.81 23.23
C TYR A 49 6.12 0.89 23.63
N ALA A 50 6.22 0.56 24.91
CA ALA A 50 7.30 -0.27 25.44
C ALA A 50 7.30 -1.69 24.85
N ASP A 51 6.12 -2.24 24.59
CA ASP A 51 5.94 -3.58 24.03
C ASP A 51 6.09 -3.61 22.51
N MET A 52 5.73 -2.53 21.80
CA MET A 52 5.89 -2.44 20.34
C MET A 52 7.36 -2.31 19.91
N LEU A 53 8.17 -1.56 20.65
CA LEU A 53 9.59 -1.35 20.33
C LEU A 53 10.39 -2.65 20.09
N PRO A 54 10.35 -3.68 20.96
CA PRO A 54 11.07 -4.93 20.70
C PRO A 54 10.53 -5.69 19.49
N VAL A 55 9.21 -5.65 19.23
CA VAL A 55 8.62 -6.29 18.05
C VAL A 55 9.09 -5.61 16.76
N MET A 56 9.11 -4.27 16.74
CA MET A 56 9.63 -3.47 15.62
C MET A 56 11.11 -3.75 15.36
N ARG A 57 11.93 -3.82 16.42
CA ARG A 57 13.37 -4.15 16.32
C ARG A 57 13.63 -5.55 15.75
N GLY A 58 12.65 -6.45 15.82
CA GLY A 58 12.71 -7.76 15.18
C GLY A 58 12.62 -7.72 13.65
N LEU A 59 12.20 -6.61 13.05
CA LEU A 59 12.06 -6.40 11.59
C LEU A 59 11.09 -7.35 10.88
N VAL A 60 10.37 -8.18 11.63
CA VAL A 60 9.34 -9.11 11.13
C VAL A 60 7.97 -8.54 11.49
N PRO A 61 7.24 -7.95 10.53
CA PRO A 61 5.91 -7.43 10.80
C PRO A 61 4.94 -8.58 11.09
N THR A 62 4.05 -8.35 12.04
CA THR A 62 2.96 -9.28 12.38
C THR A 62 1.85 -9.27 11.34
N HIS A 63 1.66 -8.12 10.68
CA HIS A 63 0.69 -7.94 9.61
C HIS A 63 1.27 -7.01 8.56
N VAL A 64 0.98 -7.30 7.29
CA VAL A 64 1.21 -6.38 6.17
C VAL A 64 -0.11 -6.28 5.43
N VAL A 65 -0.67 -5.08 5.38
CA VAL A 65 -2.05 -4.87 4.90
C VAL A 65 -2.15 -3.65 4.00
N PHE A 66 -3.08 -3.69 3.06
CA PHE A 66 -3.51 -2.51 2.34
C PHE A 66 -4.59 -1.76 3.13
N ASN A 67 -4.57 -0.44 3.05
CA ASN A 67 -5.58 0.48 3.58
C ASN A 67 -6.05 0.13 5.01
N GLY A 68 -5.11 -0.21 5.88
CA GLY A 68 -5.30 -0.34 7.33
C GLY A 68 -5.81 -1.69 7.85
N ALA A 69 -6.30 -2.62 7.02
CA ALA A 69 -6.83 -3.90 7.49
C ALA A 69 -6.73 -5.05 6.49
N LYS A 70 -6.70 -6.30 6.99
CA LYS A 70 -6.78 -7.51 6.16
C LYS A 70 -8.09 -7.51 5.37
N GLY A 71 -8.00 -7.60 4.04
CA GLY A 71 -9.16 -7.65 3.17
C GLY A 71 -9.88 -6.32 2.95
N SER A 72 -9.29 -5.19 3.36
CA SER A 72 -9.88 -3.84 3.21
C SER A 72 -10.30 -3.50 1.78
N LEU A 73 -9.57 -4.00 0.77
CA LEU A 73 -9.81 -3.79 -0.67
C LEU A 73 -10.43 -5.02 -1.34
N THR A 74 -11.29 -5.75 -0.63
CA THR A 74 -11.93 -6.98 -1.12
C THR A 74 -13.45 -6.96 -0.91
N GLY A 75 -14.16 -7.93 -1.49
CA GLY A 75 -15.62 -8.03 -1.40
C GLY A 75 -16.30 -6.79 -1.97
N ASP A 76 -17.20 -6.19 -1.20
CA ASP A 76 -17.91 -4.97 -1.59
C ASP A 76 -16.98 -3.76 -1.77
N ASN A 77 -15.79 -3.79 -1.16
CA ASN A 77 -14.77 -2.74 -1.28
C ASN A 77 -13.74 -3.05 -2.39
N ALA A 78 -13.96 -4.08 -3.21
CA ALA A 78 -13.04 -4.43 -4.28
C ALA A 78 -12.93 -3.30 -5.31
N MET A 79 -11.69 -2.97 -5.69
CA MET A 79 -11.41 -2.00 -6.74
C MET A 79 -11.99 -2.47 -8.07
N GLN A 80 -12.85 -1.66 -8.68
CA GLN A 80 -13.52 -1.97 -9.95
C GLN A 80 -12.86 -1.25 -11.12
N ALA A 81 -12.92 -1.86 -12.30
CA ALA A 81 -12.56 -1.28 -13.59
C ALA A 81 -13.41 -1.95 -14.70
N ARG A 82 -13.39 -1.38 -15.91
CA ARG A 82 -14.01 -1.99 -17.10
C ARG A 82 -12.95 -2.30 -18.16
N VAL A 83 -13.20 -3.28 -19.01
CA VAL A 83 -12.34 -3.54 -20.17
C VAL A 83 -12.23 -2.26 -21.02
N GLY A 84 -11.01 -1.86 -21.36
CA GLY A 84 -10.70 -0.62 -22.07
C GLY A 84 -10.44 0.59 -21.19
N GLU A 85 -10.71 0.51 -19.88
CA GLU A 85 -10.39 1.57 -18.91
C GLU A 85 -8.91 1.55 -18.54
N THR A 86 -8.25 2.71 -18.57
CA THR A 86 -6.88 2.87 -18.08
C THR A 86 -6.91 3.30 -16.61
N VAL A 87 -6.28 2.51 -15.74
CA VAL A 87 -6.27 2.75 -14.29
C VAL A 87 -4.86 3.12 -13.83
N LEU A 88 -4.72 4.28 -13.20
CA LEU A 88 -3.52 4.66 -12.45
C LEU A 88 -3.60 4.11 -11.03
N ILE A 89 -2.63 3.29 -10.63
CA ILE A 89 -2.53 2.78 -9.26
C ILE A 89 -1.34 3.44 -8.58
N VAL A 90 -1.61 4.31 -7.61
CA VAL A 90 -0.58 4.90 -6.75
C VAL A 90 -0.38 3.98 -5.55
N HIS A 91 0.81 3.43 -5.39
CA HIS A 91 1.16 2.58 -4.26
C HIS A 91 2.19 3.29 -3.36
N SER A 92 2.00 3.25 -2.05
CA SER A 92 2.98 3.77 -1.09
C SER A 92 3.30 2.78 0.01
N GLN A 93 4.56 2.78 0.41
CA GLN A 93 5.06 2.13 1.60
C GLN A 93 6.08 3.12 2.22
N ALA A 94 5.93 3.44 3.50
CA ALA A 94 6.74 4.47 4.16
C ALA A 94 7.96 3.94 4.96
N ASN A 95 8.01 2.65 5.28
CA ASN A 95 8.93 2.06 6.24
C ASN A 95 9.71 0.83 5.71
N ARG A 96 9.12 0.05 4.81
CA ARG A 96 9.64 -1.25 4.36
C ARG A 96 9.39 -1.47 2.87
N ASP A 97 10.34 -2.10 2.20
CA ASP A 97 10.19 -2.42 0.77
C ASP A 97 8.97 -3.33 0.49
N THR A 98 8.33 -3.07 -0.64
CA THR A 98 7.23 -3.85 -1.21
C THR A 98 7.43 -4.04 -2.72
N ARG A 99 6.74 -5.03 -3.28
CA ARG A 99 6.82 -5.42 -4.69
C ARG A 99 5.41 -5.62 -5.25
N PRO A 100 4.69 -4.53 -5.58
CA PRO A 100 3.33 -4.61 -6.09
C PRO A 100 3.26 -5.46 -7.37
N HIS A 101 2.20 -6.24 -7.49
CA HIS A 101 1.95 -7.08 -8.65
C HIS A 101 0.45 -7.17 -8.93
N LEU A 102 0.08 -7.10 -10.21
CA LEU A 102 -1.29 -7.28 -10.67
C LEU A 102 -1.42 -8.70 -11.27
N ILE A 103 -1.98 -9.62 -10.50
CA ILE A 103 -2.18 -11.01 -10.96
C ILE A 103 -3.09 -11.02 -12.19
N GLY A 104 -2.61 -11.61 -13.29
CA GLY A 104 -3.34 -11.67 -14.56
C GLY A 104 -3.25 -10.40 -15.42
N GLY A 105 -2.48 -9.38 -14.99
CA GLY A 105 -2.24 -8.16 -15.73
C GLY A 105 -0.77 -7.74 -15.71
N HIS A 106 -0.50 -6.49 -16.07
CA HIS A 106 0.84 -5.88 -16.06
C HIS A 106 0.75 -4.43 -15.59
N GLY A 107 1.90 -3.83 -15.27
CA GLY A 107 2.05 -2.38 -15.22
C GLY A 107 2.57 -1.90 -16.57
N ASP A 108 1.70 -1.39 -17.44
CA ASP A 108 2.09 -0.95 -18.78
C ASP A 108 3.12 0.19 -18.73
N TYR A 109 2.96 1.09 -17.76
CA TYR A 109 3.91 2.16 -17.44
C TYR A 109 4.10 2.23 -15.93
N VAL A 110 5.35 2.14 -15.47
CA VAL A 110 5.68 2.09 -14.02
C VAL A 110 6.78 3.08 -13.69
N TRP A 111 6.43 4.11 -12.91
CA TRP A 111 7.41 4.96 -12.24
C TRP A 111 7.70 4.39 -10.85
N ALA A 112 8.57 3.38 -10.77
CA ALA A 112 8.83 2.64 -9.54
C ALA A 112 9.33 3.53 -8.38
N THR A 113 10.06 4.60 -8.68
CA THR A 113 10.55 5.58 -7.68
C THR A 113 9.59 6.76 -7.45
N GLY A 114 8.42 6.74 -8.12
CA GLY A 114 7.34 7.70 -7.97
C GLY A 114 7.70 9.12 -8.42
N LYS A 115 8.57 9.26 -9.43
CA LYS A 115 8.94 10.52 -10.07
C LYS A 115 8.68 10.40 -11.57
N PHE A 116 8.01 11.39 -12.14
CA PHE A 116 7.53 11.44 -13.51
C PHE A 116 7.42 12.89 -13.98
#